data_AF-A0A1I2DCI5-F1
#
_entry.id   AF-A0A1I2DCI5-F1
#
_cell.length_a   1.000
_cell.length_b   1.000
_cell.length_c   1.000
_cell.angle_alpha   90.00
_cell.angle_beta   90.00
_cell.angle_gamma   90.00
#
_symmetry.space_group_name_H-M   'P 1'
#
loop_
_entity.id
_entity.type
_entity.pdbx_description
1 polymer ?
#
loop_
_entity_poly.entity_id
_entity_poly.type
_entity_poly.pdbx_seq_one_letter_code
_entity_poly.pdbx_strand_id
1 'polypeptide(L)' 'MDLKDNLGATGDDFYAALIATHDGLSESQSHALNARLVLIMANEIGDLARLAILLKAARKDATG' A
#
# COMPACT_ATOMS: atom_id res chain seq x y z
N MET A 1 15.04 -1.26 5.66
CA MET A 1 14.99 -2.43 4.76
C MET A 1 15.08 -1.83 3.38
N ASP A 2 16.00 -2.27 2.53
CA ASP A 2 16.26 -1.59 1.24
C ASP A 2 15.20 -2.01 0.21
N LEU A 3 13.97 -1.55 0.42
CA LEU A 3 12.89 -1.69 -0.55
C LEU A 3 13.23 -0.80 -1.73
N LYS A 4 13.58 -1.43 -2.85
CA LYS A 4 13.84 -0.72 -4.10
C LYS A 4 12.64 0.15 -4.45
N ASP A 5 12.89 1.44 -4.59
CA ASP A 5 11.93 2.37 -5.18
C ASP A 5 11.69 1.97 -6.65
N ASN A 6 10.48 1.51 -6.93
CA ASN A 6 10.04 1.12 -8.27
C ASN A 6 9.16 2.18 -8.92
N LEU A 7 8.77 3.24 -8.19
CA LEU A 7 7.88 4.28 -8.70
C LEU A 7 8.68 5.53 -9.10
N GLY A 8 9.74 5.89 -8.38
CA GLY A 8 10.52 7.09 -8.69
C GLY A 8 9.62 8.32 -8.81
N ALA A 9 9.73 9.05 -9.92
CA ALA A 9 8.94 10.25 -10.18
C ALA A 9 7.42 10.02 -10.29
N THR A 10 6.95 8.81 -10.62
CA THR A 10 5.49 8.52 -10.69
C THR A 10 4.89 8.20 -9.32
N GLY A 11 5.70 8.14 -8.27
CA GLY A 11 5.24 7.96 -6.89
C GLY A 11 4.31 9.10 -6.44
N ASP A 12 4.61 10.33 -6.86
CA ASP A 12 3.81 11.51 -6.55
C ASP A 12 2.42 11.44 -7.21
N ASP A 13 2.35 10.99 -8.48
CA ASP A 13 1.10 10.81 -9.20
C ASP A 13 0.21 9.74 -8.53
N PHE A 14 0.81 8.62 -8.11
CA PHE A 14 0.09 7.58 -7.39
C PHE A 14 -0.41 8.08 -6.03
N TYR A 15 0.43 8.81 -5.28
CA TYR A 15 0.03 9.38 -3.99
C TYR A 15 -1.14 10.36 -4.15
N ALA A 16 -1.08 11.25 -5.15
CA ALA A 16 -2.17 12.17 -5.45
C ALA A 16 -3.48 11.42 -5.79
N ALA A 17 -3.39 10.39 -6.62
CA ALA A 17 -4.55 9.55 -6.96
C ALA A 17 -5.11 8.80 -5.74
N LEU A 18 -4.24 8.27 -4.87
CA LEU A 18 -4.65 7.61 -3.62
C LEU A 18 -5.42 8.58 -2.72
N ILE A 19 -4.88 9.78 -2.47
CA ILE A 19 -5.54 10.80 -1.65
C ILE A 19 -6.88 11.22 -2.27
N ALA A 20 -6.94 11.43 -3.58
CA ALA A 20 -8.19 11.78 -4.26
C ALA A 20 -9.26 10.68 -4.11
N THR A 21 -8.85 9.41 -4.04
CA THR A 21 -9.80 8.28 -3.85
C THR A 21 -10.42 8.27 -2.44
N HIS A 22 -9.80 8.95 -1.47
CA HIS A 22 -10.36 9.10 -0.11
C HIS A 22 -11.38 10.24 0.02
N ASP A 23 -11.53 11.10 -0.99
CA ASP A 23 -12.43 12.25 -0.90
C ASP A 23 -13.89 11.82 -0.65
N GLY A 24 -14.54 12.49 0.31
CA GLY A 24 -15.90 12.18 0.74
C GLY A 24 -16.08 10.91 1.59
N LEU A 25 -15.01 10.17 1.92
CA LEU A 25 -15.09 9.00 2.79
C LEU A 25 -14.94 9.36 4.27
N SER A 26 -15.66 8.66 5.13
CA SER A 26 -15.36 8.67 6.57
C SER A 26 -14.01 7.99 6.85
N GLU A 27 -13.50 8.16 8.07
CA GLU A 27 -12.29 7.45 8.53
C GLU A 27 -12.45 5.92 8.42
N SER A 28 -13.58 5.38 8.85
CA SER A 28 -13.84 3.94 8.77
C SER A 28 -13.92 3.43 7.32
N GLN A 29 -14.52 4.21 6.42
CA GLN A 29 -14.57 3.90 4.99
C GLN A 29 -13.18 3.98 4.35
N SER A 30 -12.38 4.98 4.75
CA SER A 30 -10.99 5.13 4.32
C SER A 30 -10.12 3.94 4.75
N HIS A 31 -10.27 3.45 5.98
CA HIS A 31 -9.60 2.23 6.42
C HIS A 31 -10.05 0.99 5.63
N ALA A 32 -11.34 0.86 5.36
CA ALA A 32 -11.86 -0.24 4.54
C ALA A 32 -11.34 -0.18 3.10
N LEU A 33 -11.22 1.02 2.51
CA LEU A 33 -10.61 1.23 1.20
C LEU A 33 -9.16 0.75 1.19
N ASN A 34 -8.36 1.17 2.17
CA ASN A 34 -6.95 0.77 2.27
C ASN A 34 -6.79 -0.75 2.42
N ALA A 35 -7.60 -1.39 3.26
CA ALA A 35 -7.58 -2.84 3.41
C ALA A 35 -7.91 -3.55 2.08
N ARG A 36 -8.92 -3.07 1.35
CA ARG A 36 -9.30 -3.62 0.04
C ARG A 36 -8.20 -3.42 -1.00
N LEU A 37 -7.58 -2.24 -1.04
CA LEU A 37 -6.48 -1.94 -1.96
C LEU A 37 -5.29 -2.87 -1.72
N VAL A 38 -4.92 -3.12 -0.45
CA VAL A 38 -3.87 -4.09 -0.09
C VAL A 38 -4.20 -5.50 -0.61
N LEU A 39 -5.45 -5.95 -0.45
CA LEU A 39 -5.86 -7.27 -0.94
C LEU A 39 -5.82 -7.37 -2.48
N ILE A 40 -6.25 -6.31 -3.18
CA ILE A 40 -6.18 -6.26 -4.65
C ILE A 40 -4.72 -6.31 -5.11
N MET A 41 -3.84 -5.47 -4.55
CA MET A 41 -2.42 -5.50 -4.89
C MET A 41 -1.76 -6.84 -4.54
N ALA A 42 -2.15 -7.48 -3.44
CA ALA A 42 -1.66 -8.80 -3.09
C ALA A 42 -2.06 -9.87 -4.11
N ASN A 43 -3.30 -9.79 -4.62
CA ASN A 43 -3.77 -10.65 -5.70
C ASN A 43 -2.98 -10.41 -7.00
N GLU A 44 -2.75 -9.14 -7.38
CA GLU A 44 -1.94 -8.80 -8.56
C GLU A 44 -0.49 -9.30 -8.46
N ILE A 45 0.09 -9.32 -7.24
CA ILE A 45 1.44 -9.86 -7.00
C ILE A 45 1.48 -11.38 -7.12
N GLY A 46 0.47 -12.10 -6.63
CA GLY A 46 0.32 -13.56 -6.82
C GLY A 46 1.37 -14.46 -6.15
N ASP A 47 2.28 -13.90 -5.34
CA ASP A 47 3.39 -14.63 -4.70
C ASP A 47 3.36 -14.48 -3.17
N LEU A 48 2.96 -15.57 -2.48
CA LEU A 48 2.85 -15.62 -1.03
C LEU A 48 4.20 -15.40 -0.31
N ALA A 49 5.31 -15.89 -0.86
CA ALA A 49 6.63 -15.72 -0.26
C ALA A 49 7.08 -14.26 -0.34
N ARG A 50 6.83 -13.61 -1.49
CA ARG A 50 7.06 -12.17 -1.65
C ARG A 50 6.18 -11.35 -0.70
N LEU A 51 4.89 -11.68 -0.60
CA LEU A 51 3.96 -11.01 0.31
C LEU A 51 4.41 -11.13 1.78
N ALA A 52 4.90 -12.29 2.21
CA ALA A 52 5.44 -12.47 3.57
C ALA A 52 6.65 -11.56 3.85
N ILE A 53 7.51 -11.32 2.86
CA ILE A 53 8.63 -10.37 2.97
C ILE A 53 8.10 -8.94 3.10
N LEU A 54 7.12 -8.54 2.29
CA LEU A 54 6.52 -7.20 2.33
C LEU A 54 5.82 -6.92 3.67
N LEU A 55 5.09 -7.90 4.22
CA LEU A 55 4.45 -7.77 5.53
C LEU A 55 5.48 -7.58 6.66
N LYS A 56 6.61 -8.31 6.62
CA LYS A 56 7.71 -8.12 7.57
C LYS A 56 8.34 -6.74 7.45
N ALA A 57 8.47 -6.22 6.23
CA ALA A 57 8.96 -4.87 5.96
C ALA A 57 8.06 -3.81 6.60
N ALA A 58 6.76 -3.85 6.26
CA ALA A 58 5.77 -2.90 6.74
C ALA A 58 5.67 -2.90 8.28
N ARG A 59 5.75 -4.08 8.92
CA ARG A 59 5.76 -4.17 10.38
C ARG A 59 6.98 -3.50 11.02
N LYS A 60 8.16 -3.64 10.42
CA LYS A 60 9.39 -3.05 10.96
C LYS A 60 9.28 -1.53 11.01
N ASP A 61 8.82 -0.93 9.93
CA ASP A 61 8.70 0.53 9.81
C ASP A 61 7.59 1.09 10.72
N ALA A 62 6.54 0.31 11.02
CA ALA A 62 5.50 0.70 11.97
C ALA A 62 5.93 0.64 13.45
N THR A 63 7.07 0.03 13.77
CA THR A 63 7.55 -0.19 15.15
C THR A 63 8.90 0.49 15.46
N GLY A 64 9.44 1.27 14.52
CA GLY A 64 10.70 2.01 14.69
C GLY A 64 10.49 3.51 14.51
#